data_AF-A0AAW0W3J8-F1
#
_entry.id   AF-A0AAW0W3J8-F1
#
_cell.length_a   1.000
_cell.length_b   1.000
_cell.length_c   1.000
_cell.angle_alpha   90.00
_cell.angle_beta   90.00
_cell.angle_gamma   90.00
#
_symmetry.space_group_name_H-M   'P 1'
#
loop_
_entity.id
_entity.type
_entity.pdbx_description
1 polymer ?
#
loop_
_entity_poly.entity_id
_entity_poly.type
_entity_poly.pdbx_seq_one_letter_code
_entity_poly.pdbx_strand_id
1 'polypeptide(L)'
;HGGSRPNLTFQPNNITSMEIDGEVNERTRLIDPVSNVYQTNASSSEYGNHYSSSATKKSDEQTALNRILQQTASNIIDVGALECHTLEQHEYIERVRTYNQRLNMVPPQKIPNRVHPEAQLLCDVPAVERILSAQPILLADFNLMISSTQKVVAALSHIKVDHKEDLVVPFGIP
;
A
#
# COMPACT_ATOMS: atom_id res chain seq x y z
N HIS A 1 17.59 -28.60 49.61
CA HIS A 1 18.17 -28.44 48.26
C HIS A 1 17.19 -27.61 47.44
N GLY A 2 17.37 -26.31 47.18
CA GLY A 2 18.60 -25.57 46.93
C GLY A 2 18.97 -25.68 45.45
N GLY A 3 18.20 -25.05 44.56
CA GLY A 3 18.38 -25.13 43.10
C GLY A 3 18.03 -23.81 42.43
N SER A 4 19.06 -23.11 41.99
CA SER A 4 19.15 -21.71 41.58
C SER A 4 18.24 -21.27 40.43
N ARG A 5 17.56 -20.13 40.62
CA ARG A 5 17.07 -19.27 39.54
C ARG A 5 18.26 -18.54 38.90
N PRO A 6 18.36 -18.43 37.57
CA PRO A 6 19.36 -17.57 36.95
C PRO A 6 19.00 -16.10 37.20
N ASN A 7 19.94 -15.40 37.85
CA ASN A 7 19.91 -13.98 38.14
C ASN A 7 20.36 -13.24 36.87
N LEU A 8 19.44 -12.62 36.14
CA LEU A 8 19.77 -11.74 35.01
C LEU A 8 20.09 -10.35 35.55
N THR A 9 21.34 -10.20 35.98
CA THR A 9 21.93 -8.90 36.33
C THR A 9 22.06 -8.06 35.08
N PHE A 10 21.29 -6.96 35.00
CA PHE A 10 21.55 -5.89 34.04
C PHE A 10 22.84 -5.18 34.43
N GLN A 11 23.91 -5.39 33.65
CA GLN A 11 25.11 -4.57 33.66
C GLN A 11 24.86 -3.36 32.75
N PRO A 12 25.06 -2.11 33.20
CA PRO A 12 25.06 -0.97 32.30
C PRO A 12 26.38 -0.99 31.53
N ASN A 13 26.34 -1.35 30.24
CA ASN A 13 27.50 -1.22 29.38
C ASN A 13 27.80 0.27 29.17
N ASN A 14 28.96 0.68 29.67
CA ASN A 14 29.61 1.95 29.37
C ASN A 14 29.67 2.16 27.85
N ILE A 15 29.26 3.36 27.46
CA ILE A 15 29.34 3.91 26.12
C ILE A 15 30.82 4.17 25.83
N THR A 16 31.44 3.31 25.01
CA THR A 16 32.69 3.63 24.33
C THR A 16 32.35 3.93 22.88
N SER A 17 32.50 5.21 22.51
CA SER A 17 32.34 5.72 21.16
C SER A 17 33.17 4.90 20.17
N MET A 18 32.49 4.13 19.32
CA MET A 18 33.01 3.71 18.03
C MET A 18 32.17 4.42 16.97
N GLU A 19 32.77 5.48 16.46
CA GLU A 19 32.34 6.25 15.30
C GLU A 19 32.38 5.31 14.09
N ILE A 20 31.23 4.75 13.72
CA ILE A 20 31.01 4.13 12.42
C ILE A 20 30.39 5.22 11.56
N ASP A 21 31.28 6.02 10.97
CA ASP A 21 30.94 6.93 9.89
C ASP A 21 30.54 6.10 8.67
N GLY A 22 29.23 5.94 8.53
CA GLY A 22 28.56 5.16 7.50
C GLY A 22 27.13 5.64 7.41
N GLU A 23 26.96 6.95 7.33
CA GLU A 23 25.67 7.59 7.14
C GLU A 23 24.96 6.94 5.95
N VAL A 24 23.78 6.38 6.19
CA VAL A 24 22.92 5.85 5.14
C VAL A 24 22.38 7.06 4.38
N ASN A 25 23.21 7.58 3.50
CA ASN A 25 22.87 8.77 2.72
C ASN A 25 21.90 8.38 1.60
N GLU A 26 21.17 9.36 1.07
CA GLU A 26 20.23 9.27 -0.06
C GLU A 26 20.81 8.70 -1.37
N ARG A 27 22.09 8.33 -1.35
CA ARG A 27 22.83 7.68 -2.45
C ARG A 27 23.03 6.17 -2.24
N THR A 28 22.63 5.60 -1.11
CA THR A 28 22.69 4.16 -0.89
C THR A 28 21.66 3.48 -1.78
N ARG A 29 22.11 2.82 -2.86
CA ARG A 29 21.22 2.13 -3.80
C ARG A 29 20.61 0.91 -3.13
N LEU A 30 19.28 0.87 -3.02
CA LEU A 30 18.58 -0.27 -2.40
C LEU A 30 18.39 -1.47 -3.34
N ILE A 31 18.39 -1.30 -4.67
CA ILE A 31 18.12 -2.41 -5.62
C ILE A 31 18.84 -2.15 -6.95
N ASP A 32 19.57 -3.15 -7.46
CA ASP A 32 20.09 -3.15 -8.83
C ASP A 32 18.95 -3.42 -9.84
N PRO A 33 18.72 -2.56 -10.83
CA PRO A 33 17.67 -2.81 -11.82
C PRO A 33 18.05 -4.00 -12.71
N VAL A 34 17.24 -5.06 -12.64
CA VAL A 34 17.26 -6.16 -13.61
C VAL A 34 16.97 -5.58 -15.00
N SER A 35 17.94 -5.70 -15.89
CA SER A 35 17.90 -5.19 -17.26
C SER A 35 16.91 -5.98 -18.13
N ASN A 36 15.67 -5.52 -18.22
CA ASN A 36 14.77 -5.94 -19.30
C ASN A 36 14.76 -4.88 -20.40
N VAL A 37 15.70 -5.01 -21.33
CA VAL A 37 15.74 -4.23 -22.57
C VAL A 37 14.85 -4.92 -23.61
N TYR A 38 13.69 -4.33 -23.91
CA TYR A 38 12.96 -4.67 -25.14
C TYR A 38 13.50 -3.79 -26.27
N GLN A 39 14.12 -4.43 -27.27
CA GLN A 39 14.64 -3.78 -28.47
C GLN A 39 13.49 -3.35 -29.38
N THR A 40 13.35 -2.04 -29.62
CA THR A 40 12.52 -1.52 -30.71
C THR A 40 13.40 -1.29 -31.94
N ASN A 41 13.23 -2.12 -32.96
CA ASN A 41 13.85 -1.94 -34.27
C ASN A 41 13.19 -0.78 -35.01
N ALA A 42 13.96 0.26 -35.35
CA ALA A 42 13.55 1.29 -36.28
C ALA A 42 14.46 1.25 -37.52
N SER A 43 13.91 0.78 -38.64
CA SER A 43 14.51 0.90 -39.96
C SER A 43 14.04 2.19 -40.63
N SER A 44 14.97 3.08 -41.00
CA SER A 44 14.94 3.82 -42.27
C SER A 44 16.26 4.56 -42.48
N SER A 45 16.80 4.43 -43.68
CA SER A 45 17.96 5.12 -44.24
C SER A 45 17.80 6.64 -44.28
N GLU A 46 18.89 7.41 -44.19
CA GLU A 46 19.50 8.15 -45.31
C GLU A 46 20.64 9.08 -44.85
N TYR A 47 21.71 9.10 -45.65
CA TYR A 47 22.96 9.85 -45.64
C TYR A 47 23.14 11.09 -44.72
N GLY A 48 24.27 11.10 -44.00
CA GLY A 48 25.06 12.33 -43.77
C GLY A 48 25.35 12.70 -42.31
N ASN A 49 26.45 12.17 -41.75
CA ASN A 49 27.62 12.96 -41.32
C ASN A 49 28.56 12.14 -40.43
N HIS A 50 29.78 11.99 -40.91
CA HIS A 50 30.92 11.58 -40.10
C HIS A 50 31.33 12.73 -39.18
N TYR A 51 30.99 12.62 -37.89
CA TYR A 51 31.81 13.21 -36.83
C TYR A 51 32.08 12.16 -35.76
N SER A 52 33.36 11.89 -35.60
CA SER A 52 33.98 10.89 -34.76
C SER A 52 33.60 11.03 -33.27
N SER A 53 33.29 9.89 -32.67
CA SER A 53 33.51 9.55 -31.25
C SER A 53 33.16 10.63 -30.19
N SER A 54 31.88 10.98 -30.08
CA SER A 54 31.30 11.47 -28.80
C SER A 54 29.80 11.18 -28.63
N ALA A 55 29.21 10.36 -29.52
CA ALA A 55 27.76 10.17 -29.64
C ALA A 55 27.11 9.32 -28.53
N THR A 56 27.90 8.64 -27.68
CA THR A 56 27.35 7.72 -26.67
C THR A 56 26.98 8.39 -25.34
N LYS A 57 27.64 9.50 -24.96
CA LYS A 57 27.37 10.20 -23.68
C LYS A 57 26.21 11.19 -23.76
N LYS A 58 26.06 11.90 -24.88
CA LYS A 58 24.97 12.87 -25.09
C LYS A 58 23.59 12.20 -25.22
N SER A 59 23.56 10.97 -25.73
CA SER A 59 22.32 10.20 -25.89
C SER A 59 21.74 9.74 -24.55
N ASP A 60 22.61 9.35 -23.61
CA ASP A 60 22.19 8.88 -22.27
C ASP A 60 21.64 10.02 -21.41
N GLU A 61 22.31 11.17 -21.42
CA GLU A 61 21.82 12.38 -20.73
C GLU A 61 20.46 12.83 -21.27
N GLN A 62 20.29 12.84 -22.60
CA GLN A 62 19.00 13.16 -23.22
C GLN A 62 17.90 12.15 -22.88
N THR A 63 18.25 10.87 -22.71
CA THR A 63 17.33 9.81 -22.30
C THR A 63 16.93 9.94 -20.82
N ALA A 64 17.89 10.31 -19.96
CA ALA A 64 17.64 10.59 -18.55
C ALA A 64 16.70 11.79 -18.38
N LEU A 65 16.90 12.86 -19.14
CA LEU A 65 16.01 14.03 -19.15
C LEU A 65 14.60 13.69 -19.64
N ASN A 66 14.47 12.87 -20.68
CA ASN A 66 13.16 12.39 -21.14
C ASN A 66 12.44 11.53 -20.09
N ARG A 67 13.18 10.68 -19.36
CA ARG A 67 12.62 9.89 -18.25
C ARG A 67 12.14 10.79 -17.12
N ILE A 68 12.93 11.80 -16.75
CA ILE A 68 12.55 12.78 -15.72
C ILE A 68 11.28 13.51 -16.14
N LEU A 69 11.18 13.95 -17.40
CA LEU A 69 10.00 14.64 -17.91
C LEU A 69 8.76 13.73 -17.92
N GLN A 70 8.87 12.49 -18.38
CA GLN A 70 7.76 11.53 -18.38
C GLN A 70 7.31 11.17 -16.95
N GLN A 71 8.26 10.93 -16.04
CA GLN A 71 7.97 10.64 -14.64
C GLN A 71 7.30 11.84 -13.96
N THR A 72 7.79 13.05 -14.23
CA THR A 72 7.24 14.29 -13.70
C THR A 72 5.83 14.52 -14.24
N ALA A 73 5.62 14.34 -15.55
CA ALA A 73 4.30 14.44 -16.17
C ALA A 73 3.30 13.41 -15.58
N SER A 74 3.76 12.19 -15.25
CA SER A 74 2.93 11.19 -14.58
C SER A 74 2.63 11.49 -13.11
N ASN A 75 3.51 12.23 -12.42
CA ASN A 75 3.39 12.51 -10.99
C ASN A 75 2.67 13.83 -10.69
N ILE A 76 2.57 14.72 -11.67
CA ILE A 76 1.82 15.97 -11.54
C ILE A 76 0.33 15.66 -11.57
N ILE A 77 -0.38 16.19 -10.57
CA ILE A 77 -1.83 16.09 -10.48
C ILE A 77 -2.43 17.23 -11.31
N ASP A 78 -3.16 16.87 -12.37
CA ASP A 78 -4.00 17.82 -13.09
C ASP A 78 -5.25 18.16 -12.26
N VAL A 79 -5.25 19.35 -11.67
CA VAL A 79 -6.38 19.86 -10.88
C VAL A 79 -7.58 20.27 -11.74
N GLY A 80 -7.38 20.45 -13.06
CA GLY A 80 -8.41 20.84 -14.02
C GLY A 80 -9.15 19.67 -14.67
N ALA A 81 -8.67 18.43 -14.49
CA ALA A 81 -9.24 17.21 -15.08
C ALA A 81 -10.59 16.78 -14.47
N LEU A 82 -11.29 17.66 -13.73
CA LEU A 82 -12.63 17.39 -13.19
C LEU A 82 -13.70 17.30 -14.27
N GLU A 83 -13.47 17.94 -15.42
CA GLU A 83 -14.24 17.65 -16.63
C GLU A 83 -13.72 16.34 -17.19
N CYS A 84 -14.36 15.24 -16.78
CA CYS A 84 -14.13 13.92 -17.35
C CYS A 84 -14.19 14.09 -18.86
N HIS A 85 -13.04 14.03 -19.55
CA HIS A 85 -13.02 13.97 -20.99
C HIS A 85 -13.93 12.82 -21.37
N THR A 86 -15.09 13.22 -21.88
CA THR A 86 -16.24 12.35 -22.07
C THR A 86 -15.81 11.38 -23.14
N LEU A 87 -15.43 10.18 -22.70
CA LEU A 87 -15.32 9.04 -23.58
C LEU A 87 -16.47 9.09 -24.57
N GLU A 88 -16.15 9.22 -25.85
CA GLU A 88 -17.19 9.38 -26.85
C GLU A 88 -18.05 8.11 -26.86
N GLN A 89 -19.36 8.28 -27.07
CA GLN A 89 -20.32 7.17 -26.93
C GLN A 89 -19.94 5.96 -27.82
N HIS A 90 -19.41 6.22 -29.01
CA HIS A 90 -19.00 5.17 -29.92
C HIS A 90 -17.75 4.42 -29.44
N GLU A 91 -16.76 5.12 -28.87
CA GLU A 91 -15.57 4.51 -28.27
C GLU A 91 -15.97 3.64 -27.07
N TYR A 92 -16.90 4.11 -26.24
CA TYR A 92 -17.47 3.31 -25.16
C TYR A 92 -18.06 1.99 -25.67
N ILE A 93 -18.94 2.07 -26.68
CA ILE A 93 -19.63 0.89 -27.24
C ILE A 93 -18.62 -0.10 -27.82
N GLU A 94 -17.61 0.38 -28.53
CA GLU A 94 -16.56 -0.46 -29.11
C GLU A 94 -15.70 -1.14 -28.04
N ARG A 95 -15.32 -0.41 -26.97
CA ARG A 95 -14.59 -0.99 -25.84
C ARG A 95 -15.41 -2.06 -25.12
N VAL A 96 -16.70 -1.82 -24.89
CA VAL A 96 -17.62 -2.81 -24.31
C VAL A 96 -17.68 -4.07 -25.17
N ARG A 97 -17.85 -3.93 -26.49
CA ARG A 97 -17.86 -5.08 -27.41
C ARG A 97 -16.54 -5.87 -27.34
N THR A 98 -15.42 -5.15 -27.40
CA THR A 98 -14.08 -5.75 -27.37
C THR A 98 -13.82 -6.51 -26.07
N TYR A 99 -14.19 -5.93 -24.92
CA TYR A 99 -14.01 -6.58 -23.62
C TYR A 99 -14.92 -7.80 -23.46
N ASN A 100 -16.18 -7.73 -23.89
CA ASN A 100 -17.07 -8.89 -23.86
C ASN A 100 -16.56 -10.03 -24.77
N GLN A 101 -16.07 -9.70 -25.97
CA GLN A 101 -15.48 -10.69 -26.86
C GLN A 101 -14.24 -11.34 -26.22
N ARG A 102 -13.33 -10.54 -25.64
CA ARG A 102 -12.15 -11.07 -24.93
C ARG A 102 -12.53 -11.92 -23.73
N LEU A 103 -13.51 -11.51 -22.94
CA LEU A 103 -14.00 -12.25 -21.77
C LEU A 103 -14.57 -13.62 -22.17
N ASN A 104 -15.36 -13.68 -23.25
CA ASN A 104 -15.92 -14.93 -23.76
C ASN A 104 -14.87 -15.89 -24.33
N MET A 105 -13.69 -15.39 -24.70
CA MET A 105 -12.56 -16.21 -25.15
C MET A 105 -11.68 -16.71 -23.99
N VAL A 106 -11.89 -16.22 -22.75
CA VAL A 106 -11.19 -16.75 -21.57
C VAL A 106 -11.85 -18.07 -21.17
N PRO A 107 -11.12 -19.20 -21.17
CA PRO A 107 -11.70 -20.48 -20.78
C PRO A 107 -12.15 -20.46 -19.31
N PRO A 108 -13.27 -21.12 -18.97
CA PRO A 108 -13.84 -21.10 -17.61
C PRO A 108 -12.89 -21.64 -16.54
N GLN A 109 -11.86 -22.41 -16.92
CA GLN A 109 -10.81 -22.90 -16.00
C GLN A 109 -9.87 -21.80 -15.47
N LYS A 110 -9.83 -20.62 -16.11
CA LYS A 110 -9.03 -19.46 -15.64
C LYS A 110 -9.83 -18.47 -14.80
N ILE A 111 -11.12 -18.72 -14.60
CA ILE A 111 -11.96 -17.92 -13.72
C ILE A 111 -11.93 -18.67 -12.37
N PRO A 112 -11.12 -18.23 -11.39
CA PRO A 112 -11.17 -18.85 -10.07
C PRO A 112 -12.62 -18.80 -9.61
N ASN A 113 -13.18 -19.99 -9.33
CA ASN A 113 -14.52 -20.26 -8.83
C ASN A 113 -15.39 -19.01 -8.81
N ARG A 114 -16.31 -18.86 -9.78
CA ARG A 114 -17.53 -18.12 -9.47
C ARG A 114 -18.00 -18.70 -8.15
N VAL A 115 -17.85 -17.91 -7.08
CA VAL A 115 -18.32 -18.25 -5.75
C VAL A 115 -19.71 -18.78 -6.01
N HIS A 116 -19.89 -20.09 -5.79
CA HIS A 116 -21.18 -20.72 -6.00
C HIS A 116 -22.21 -19.77 -5.36
N PRO A 117 -23.30 -19.41 -6.05
CA PRO A 117 -24.37 -18.63 -5.43
C PRO A 117 -24.90 -19.29 -4.15
N GLU A 118 -24.56 -20.57 -3.96
CA GLU A 118 -24.87 -21.45 -2.85
C GLU A 118 -23.66 -21.75 -1.95
N ALA A 119 -22.63 -20.89 -1.90
CA ALA A 119 -21.78 -20.82 -0.71
C ALA A 119 -22.65 -20.25 0.43
N GLN A 120 -23.59 -21.07 0.89
CA GLN A 120 -24.52 -20.79 1.96
C GLN A 120 -23.70 -20.34 3.16
N LEU A 121 -23.83 -19.05 3.51
CA LEU A 121 -23.11 -18.46 4.65
C LEU A 121 -23.45 -19.15 5.98
N LEU A 122 -24.54 -19.92 5.99
CA LEU A 122 -25.04 -20.69 7.11
C LEU A 122 -25.23 -22.14 6.66
N CYS A 123 -24.62 -23.07 7.39
CA CYS A 123 -24.89 -24.49 7.28
C CYS A 123 -25.95 -24.89 8.32
N ASP A 124 -26.77 -25.88 7.98
CA ASP A 124 -27.71 -26.46 8.95
C ASP A 124 -26.94 -27.01 10.15
N VAL A 125 -27.36 -26.61 11.34
CA VAL A 125 -26.74 -27.04 12.59
C VAL A 125 -27.32 -28.41 12.99
N PRO A 126 -26.54 -29.50 12.97
CA PRO A 126 -27.05 -30.82 13.31
C PRO A 126 -27.35 -30.93 14.81
N ALA A 127 -28.44 -31.62 15.15
CA ALA A 127 -28.88 -31.87 16.52
C ALA A 127 -29.06 -30.59 17.37
N VAL A 128 -29.91 -29.68 16.88
CA VAL A 128 -30.26 -28.39 17.51
C VAL A 128 -30.61 -28.54 18.99
N GLU A 129 -31.43 -29.52 19.35
CA GLU A 129 -31.86 -29.78 20.73
C GLU A 129 -30.69 -29.96 21.71
N ARG A 130 -29.65 -30.67 21.27
CA ARG A 130 -28.44 -30.92 22.07
C ARG A 130 -27.64 -29.65 22.29
N ILE A 131 -27.58 -28.77 21.28
CA ILE A 131 -26.81 -27.52 21.34
C ILE A 131 -27.54 -26.50 22.20
N LEU A 132 -28.86 -26.38 22.06
CA LEU A 132 -29.67 -25.48 22.88
C LEU A 132 -29.75 -25.93 24.35
N SER A 133 -29.63 -27.22 24.62
CA SER A 133 -29.59 -27.78 25.98
C SER A 133 -28.19 -27.73 26.61
N ALA A 134 -27.16 -27.29 25.88
CA ALA A 134 -25.81 -27.17 26.41
C ALA A 134 -25.74 -26.09 27.51
N GLN A 135 -24.71 -26.19 28.36
CA GLN A 135 -24.50 -25.20 29.42
C GLN A 135 -24.38 -23.79 28.82
N PRO A 136 -25.20 -22.83 29.25
CA PRO A 136 -25.08 -21.45 28.80
C PRO A 136 -23.74 -20.82 29.21
N ILE A 137 -23.39 -19.70 28.57
CA ILE A 137 -22.20 -18.92 28.96
C ILE A 137 -22.21 -18.63 30.46
N LEU A 138 -21.05 -18.77 31.10
CA LEU A 138 -20.90 -18.55 32.54
C LEU A 138 -21.11 -17.06 32.85
N LEU A 139 -21.77 -16.78 33.98
CA LEU A 139 -21.99 -15.40 34.43
C LEU A 139 -20.66 -14.63 34.65
N ALA A 140 -19.59 -15.35 35.06
CA ALA A 140 -18.26 -14.77 35.21
C ALA A 140 -17.73 -14.23 33.88
N ASP A 141 -17.90 -14.97 32.78
CA ASP A 141 -17.47 -14.56 31.44
C ASP A 141 -18.29 -13.37 30.95
N PHE A 142 -19.60 -13.38 31.22
CA PHE A 142 -20.48 -12.25 30.90
C PHE A 142 -20.06 -10.96 31.61
N ASN A 143 -19.76 -11.05 32.91
CA ASN A 143 -19.25 -9.92 33.68
C ASN A 143 -17.85 -9.48 33.21
N LEU A 144 -16.99 -10.42 32.83
CA LEU A 144 -15.69 -10.11 32.24
C LEU A 144 -15.85 -9.31 30.94
N MET A 145 -16.75 -9.73 30.05
CA MET A 145 -17.05 -9.00 28.81
C MET A 145 -17.53 -7.58 29.11
N ILE A 146 -18.52 -7.42 30.02
CA ILE A 146 -19.03 -6.09 30.41
C ILE A 146 -17.91 -5.21 30.94
N SER A 147 -17.13 -5.71 31.89
CA SER A 147 -16.05 -4.92 32.51
C SER A 147 -14.97 -4.53 31.50
N SER A 148 -14.68 -5.42 30.53
CA SER A 148 -13.72 -5.17 29.47
C SER A 148 -14.24 -4.08 28.51
N THR A 149 -15.51 -4.17 28.09
CA THR A 149 -16.14 -3.14 27.25
C THR A 149 -16.20 -1.79 27.96
N GLN A 150 -16.55 -1.75 29.24
CA GLN A 150 -16.56 -0.51 30.03
C GLN A 150 -15.18 0.15 30.09
N LYS A 151 -14.11 -0.64 30.26
CA LYS A 151 -12.73 -0.13 30.22
C LYS A 151 -12.36 0.43 28.85
N VAL A 152 -12.77 -0.22 27.76
CA VAL A 152 -12.56 0.29 26.40
C VAL A 152 -13.29 1.62 26.20
N VAL A 153 -14.56 1.71 26.60
CA VAL A 153 -15.34 2.95 26.51
C VAL A 153 -14.71 4.07 27.33
N ALA A 154 -14.24 3.77 28.55
CA ALA A 154 -13.51 4.74 29.37
C ALA A 154 -12.20 5.19 28.69
N ALA A 155 -11.43 4.26 28.10
CA ALA A 155 -10.21 4.57 27.37
C ALA A 155 -10.47 5.47 26.15
N LEU A 156 -11.57 5.23 25.41
CA LEU A 156 -11.95 6.07 24.27
C LEU A 156 -12.24 7.52 24.67
N SER A 157 -12.73 7.77 25.90
CA SER A 157 -12.95 9.14 26.38
C SER A 157 -11.66 9.96 26.55
N HIS A 158 -10.51 9.28 26.62
CA HIS A 158 -9.19 9.93 26.66
C HIS A 158 -8.65 10.30 25.27
N ILE A 159 -9.29 9.84 24.19
CA ILE A 159 -8.94 10.25 22.82
C ILE A 159 -9.55 11.64 22.58
N LYS A 160 -8.83 12.66 23.04
CA LYS A 160 -9.18 14.07 22.87
C LYS A 160 -7.93 14.93 22.79
N VAL A 161 -8.08 16.13 22.23
CA VAL A 161 -7.02 17.14 22.23
C VAL A 161 -7.11 17.93 23.52
N ASP A 162 -6.05 17.89 24.34
CA ASP A 162 -5.96 18.74 25.53
C ASP A 162 -5.56 20.16 25.12
N HIS A 163 -6.41 21.13 25.45
CA HIS A 163 -6.14 22.55 25.22
C HIS A 163 -4.92 23.02 26.01
N LYS A 164 -3.99 23.73 25.36
CA LYS A 164 -2.78 24.29 25.99
C LYS A 164 -2.72 25.81 25.90
N GLU A 165 -3.02 26.35 24.74
CA GLU A 165 -2.99 27.79 24.45
C GLU A 165 -4.11 28.14 23.47
N ASP A 166 -4.49 29.41 23.48
CA ASP A 166 -5.54 29.91 22.61
C ASP A 166 -5.06 29.92 21.16
N LEU A 167 -5.70 29.12 20.30
CA LEU A 167 -5.40 29.09 18.86
C LEU A 167 -5.86 30.36 18.14
N VAL A 168 -6.75 31.14 18.76
CA VAL A 168 -7.32 32.35 18.19
C VAL A 168 -7.26 33.44 19.24
N VAL A 169 -6.54 34.53 18.95
CA VAL A 169 -6.47 35.71 19.79
C VAL A 169 -7.17 36.87 19.07
N PRO A 170 -8.14 37.54 19.71
CA PRO A 170 -8.77 38.71 19.11
C PRO A 170 -7.79 39.88 19.08
N PHE A 171 -7.66 40.50 17.91
CA PHE A 171 -6.91 41.75 17.79
C PHE A 171 -7.85 42.93 18.06
N GLY A 172 -7.63 43.61 19.18
CA GLY A 172 -8.34 44.83 19.54
C GLY A 172 -7.56 45.57 20.62
N ILE A 173 -7.37 46.88 20.43
CA ILE A 173 -6.75 47.77 21.42
C ILE A 173 -7.86 48.18 22.41
N PRO A 174 -7.59 48.28 23.72
CA PRO A 174 -8.57 48.75 24.71
C PRO A 174 -9.14 50.15 24.40
#